data_AF-A0A3D3FQ14-F1
#
_entry.id   AF-A0A3D3FQ14-F1
#
_cell.length_a   1.000
_cell.length_b   1.000
_cell.length_c   1.000
_cell.angle_alpha   90.00
_cell.angle_beta   90.00
_cell.angle_gamma   90.00
#
_symmetry.space_group_name_H-M   'P 1'
#
loop_
_entity.id
_entity.type
_entity.pdbx_description
1 polymer ?
#
loop_
_entity_poly.entity_id
_entity_poly.type
_entity_poly.pdbx_seq_one_letter_code
_entity_poly.pdbx_strand_id
1 'polypeptide(L)'
;METIESRLIERCADVLRQETALLARLSGAQEVVRNAVFARDWADLESMLSRLDAYGHEFALLEAERARVFAEIAPIVGAERESVGFYALVSRLEPLMRRELTDLYRRLKLDALKVRLANDALSTYLADARSTLSDFMDAAFPDRKGRIYSRRGTAVHAEMRSLVLDRSL
;
A
#
# COMPACT_ATOMS: atom_id res chain seq x y z
N MET A 1 13.20 36.42 -17.29
CA MET A 1 14.36 35.60 -16.91
C MET A 1 13.90 34.77 -15.72
N GLU A 2 13.46 33.53 -15.94
CA GLU A 2 13.04 32.63 -14.85
C GLU A 2 14.22 32.40 -13.91
N THR A 3 14.07 32.77 -12.65
CA THR A 3 15.05 32.45 -11.59
C THR A 3 15.09 30.94 -11.37
N ILE A 4 16.28 30.41 -11.09
CA ILE A 4 16.52 28.97 -10.78
C ILE A 4 15.56 28.48 -9.68
N GLU A 5 15.29 29.35 -8.71
CA GLU A 5 14.29 29.17 -7.66
C GLU A 5 12.88 28.83 -8.19
N SER A 6 12.40 29.57 -9.19
CA SER A 6 11.08 29.36 -9.79
C SER A 6 10.96 27.98 -10.45
N ARG A 7 12.03 27.49 -11.08
CA ARG A 7 12.05 26.18 -11.74
C ARG A 7 12.05 25.02 -10.75
N LEU A 8 12.78 25.16 -9.64
CA LEU A 8 12.80 24.14 -8.59
C LEU A 8 11.47 24.04 -7.85
N ILE A 9 10.81 25.19 -7.62
CA ILE A 9 9.49 25.21 -7.00
C ILE A 9 8.42 24.62 -7.93
N GLU A 10 8.48 24.91 -9.24
CA GLU A 10 7.58 24.27 -10.20
C GLU A 10 7.79 22.75 -10.22
N ARG A 11 9.05 22.30 -10.26
CA ARG A 11 9.38 20.87 -10.17
C ARG A 11 8.84 20.23 -8.90
N CYS A 12 8.92 20.92 -7.77
CA CYS A 12 8.33 20.49 -6.51
C CYS A 12 6.80 20.34 -6.63
N ALA A 13 6.12 21.31 -7.25
CA ALA A 13 4.68 21.25 -7.47
C ALA A 13 4.32 20.06 -8.38
N ASP A 14 5.09 19.82 -9.44
CA ASP A 14 4.90 18.69 -10.35
C ASP A 14 5.02 17.34 -9.65
N VAL A 15 6.05 17.15 -8.81
CA VAL A 15 6.20 15.91 -8.04
C VAL A 15 5.00 15.70 -7.12
N LEU A 16 4.55 16.73 -6.40
CA LEU A 16 3.37 16.62 -5.53
C LEU A 16 2.08 16.30 -6.32
N ARG A 17 1.93 16.87 -7.53
CA ARG A 17 0.79 16.57 -8.43
C ARG A 17 0.85 15.10 -8.90
N GLN A 18 2.03 14.61 -9.25
CA GLN A 18 2.25 13.22 -9.67
C GLN A 18 1.96 12.24 -8.53
N GLU A 19 2.46 12.50 -7.32
CA GLU A 19 2.17 11.69 -6.14
C GLU A 19 0.66 11.64 -5.86
N THR A 20 -0.02 12.78 -5.91
CA THR A 20 -1.48 12.86 -5.70
C THR A 20 -2.25 12.08 -6.76
N ALA A 21 -1.86 12.20 -8.04
CA ALA A 21 -2.46 11.45 -9.13
C ALA A 21 -2.24 9.94 -8.98
N LEU A 22 -1.06 9.53 -8.53
CA LEU A 22 -0.74 8.12 -8.29
C LEU A 22 -1.54 7.55 -7.12
N LEU A 23 -1.70 8.29 -6.02
CA LEU A 23 -2.56 7.87 -4.91
C LEU A 23 -4.03 7.71 -5.34
N ALA A 24 -4.53 8.57 -6.23
CA ALA A 24 -5.86 8.41 -6.79
C ALA A 24 -5.99 7.11 -7.61
N ARG A 25 -4.99 6.77 -8.43
CA ARG A 25 -4.96 5.49 -9.17
C ARG A 25 -4.88 4.29 -8.24
N LEU A 26 -4.04 4.38 -7.20
CA LEU A 26 -3.87 3.34 -6.20
C LEU A 26 -5.17 3.12 -5.42
N SER A 27 -5.84 4.19 -4.98
CA SER A 27 -7.15 4.12 -4.35
C SER A 27 -8.20 3.46 -5.27
N GLY A 28 -8.23 3.81 -6.56
CA GLY A 28 -9.11 3.17 -7.53
C GLY A 28 -8.83 1.67 -7.70
N ALA A 29 -7.56 1.27 -7.74
CA ALA A 29 -7.20 -0.15 -7.83
C ALA A 29 -7.53 -0.92 -6.55
N GLN A 30 -7.35 -0.31 -5.36
CA GLN A 30 -7.74 -0.91 -4.08
C GLN A 30 -9.24 -1.14 -4.01
N GLU A 31 -10.05 -0.20 -4.52
CA GLU A 31 -11.50 -0.33 -4.60
C GLU A 31 -11.92 -1.54 -5.43
N VAL A 32 -11.27 -1.74 -6.59
CA VAL A 32 -11.52 -2.88 -7.46
C VAL A 32 -11.15 -4.19 -6.76
N VAL A 33 -9.96 -4.27 -6.13
CA VAL A 33 -9.55 -5.45 -5.36
C VAL A 33 -10.53 -5.75 -4.24
N ARG A 34 -10.94 -4.72 -3.49
CA ARG A 34 -11.90 -4.86 -2.40
C ARG A 34 -13.21 -5.46 -2.90
N ASN A 35 -13.74 -4.95 -4.00
CA ASN A 35 -15.00 -5.44 -4.58
C ASN A 35 -14.87 -6.88 -5.10
N ALA A 36 -13.74 -7.22 -5.74
CA ALA A 36 -13.47 -8.60 -6.17
C ALA A 36 -13.43 -9.58 -4.99
N VAL A 37 -12.72 -9.22 -3.91
CA VAL A 37 -12.65 -10.01 -2.67
C VAL A 37 -14.05 -10.22 -2.06
N PHE A 38 -14.88 -9.17 -1.96
CA PHE A 38 -16.24 -9.29 -1.43
C PHE A 38 -17.16 -10.13 -2.34
N ALA A 39 -17.01 -10.01 -3.66
CA ALA A 39 -17.73 -10.81 -4.64
C ALA A 39 -17.21 -12.25 -4.76
N ARG A 40 -16.08 -12.58 -4.10
CA ARG A 40 -15.33 -13.83 -4.25
C ARG A 40 -14.93 -14.10 -5.70
N ASP A 41 -14.66 -13.03 -6.44
CA ASP A 41 -14.11 -13.09 -7.79
C ASP A 41 -12.58 -13.14 -7.69
N TRP A 42 -12.02 -14.26 -8.13
CA TRP A 42 -10.59 -14.53 -8.04
C TRP A 42 -9.89 -14.47 -9.41
N ALA A 43 -10.63 -14.30 -10.51
CA ALA A 43 -10.10 -14.51 -11.86
C ALA A 43 -8.90 -13.61 -12.18
N ASP A 44 -8.98 -12.33 -11.78
CA ASP A 44 -7.96 -11.31 -12.08
C ASP A 44 -7.25 -10.76 -10.83
N LEU A 45 -7.48 -11.36 -9.66
CA LEU A 45 -6.99 -10.81 -8.40
C LEU A 45 -5.46 -10.66 -8.38
N GLU A 46 -4.74 -11.66 -8.89
CA GLU A 46 -3.26 -11.63 -8.94
C GLU A 46 -2.76 -10.45 -9.78
N SER A 47 -3.34 -10.24 -10.97
CA SER A 47 -3.02 -9.10 -11.84
C SER A 47 -3.31 -7.76 -11.15
N MET A 48 -4.45 -7.66 -10.45
CA MET A 48 -4.80 -6.45 -9.70
C MET A 48 -3.83 -6.17 -8.55
N LEU A 49 -3.38 -7.21 -7.83
CA LEU A 49 -2.38 -7.09 -6.78
C LEU A 49 -1.01 -6.67 -7.34
N SER A 50 -0.57 -7.24 -8.47
CA SER A 50 0.66 -6.82 -9.14
C SER A 50 0.62 -5.35 -9.56
N ARG A 51 -0.54 -4.85 -10.01
CA ARG A 51 -0.70 -3.42 -10.33
C ARG A 51 -0.60 -2.53 -9.09
N LEU A 52 -1.16 -2.94 -7.95
CA LEU A 52 -1.01 -2.22 -6.69
C LEU A 52 0.45 -2.16 -6.25
N ASP A 53 1.18 -3.26 -6.39
CA ASP A 53 2.61 -3.32 -6.08
C ASP A 53 3.42 -2.38 -6.99
N ALA A 54 3.13 -2.36 -8.30
CA ALA A 54 3.77 -1.44 -9.24
C ALA A 54 3.52 0.03 -8.87
N TYR A 55 2.29 0.40 -8.49
CA TYR A 55 2.00 1.76 -8.00
C TYR A 55 2.72 2.08 -6.70
N GLY A 56 2.89 1.11 -5.80
CA GLY A 56 3.68 1.29 -4.58
C GLY A 56 5.15 1.62 -4.88
N HIS A 57 5.75 0.91 -5.83
CA HIS A 57 7.11 1.18 -6.28
C HIS A 57 7.25 2.56 -6.96
N GLU A 58 6.32 2.90 -7.86
CA GLU A 58 6.29 4.23 -8.50
C GLU A 58 6.16 5.35 -7.45
N PHE A 59 5.34 5.15 -6.42
CA PHE A 59 5.17 6.11 -5.34
C PHE A 59 6.44 6.28 -4.51
N ALA A 60 7.14 5.19 -4.20
CA ALA A 60 8.41 5.25 -3.49
C ALA A 60 9.49 6.03 -4.25
N LEU A 61 9.51 5.92 -5.59
CA LEU A 61 10.40 6.70 -6.45
C LEU A 61 10.07 8.20 -6.43
N LEU A 62 8.78 8.55 -6.53
CA LEU A 62 8.33 9.94 -6.46
C LEU A 62 8.61 10.57 -5.09
N GLU A 63 8.40 9.83 -4.00
CA GLU A 63 8.70 10.28 -2.63
C GLU A 63 10.20 10.55 -2.45
N ALA A 64 11.06 9.71 -3.02
CA ALA A 64 12.51 9.92 -3.04
C ALA A 64 12.89 11.16 -3.87
N GLU A 65 12.25 11.37 -5.02
CA GLU A 65 12.44 12.58 -5.82
C GLU A 65 12.00 13.83 -5.05
N ARG A 66 10.84 13.79 -4.40
CA ARG A 66 10.35 14.89 -3.57
C ARG A 66 11.33 15.25 -2.46
N ALA A 67 11.85 14.25 -1.75
CA ALA A 67 12.84 14.46 -0.71
C ALA A 67 14.11 15.14 -1.25
N ARG A 68 14.55 14.74 -2.46
CA ARG A 68 15.68 15.38 -3.15
C ARG A 68 15.39 16.83 -3.50
N VAL A 69 14.24 17.11 -4.10
CA VAL A 69 13.82 18.48 -4.47
C VAL A 69 13.70 19.37 -3.23
N PHE A 70 13.18 18.85 -2.12
CA PHE A 70 13.13 19.60 -0.86
C PHE A 70 14.53 19.94 -0.33
N ALA A 71 15.47 18.99 -0.43
CA ALA A 71 16.87 19.23 -0.04
C ALA A 71 17.55 20.27 -0.94
N GLU A 72 17.19 20.34 -2.23
CA GLU A 72 17.68 21.35 -3.17
C GLU A 72 17.08 22.74 -2.92
N ILE A 73 15.81 22.82 -2.50
CA ILE A 73 15.13 24.09 -2.18
C ILE A 73 15.61 24.67 -0.84
N ALA A 74 15.89 23.81 0.15
CA ALA A 74 16.29 24.22 1.49
C ALA A 74 17.40 25.30 1.55
N PRO A 75 18.55 25.17 0.85
CA PRO A 75 19.58 26.21 0.87
C PRO A 75 19.12 27.52 0.22
N ILE A 76 18.32 27.44 -0.84
CA ILE A 76 17.84 28.62 -1.59
C ILE A 76 16.96 29.51 -0.72
N VAL A 77 16.15 28.89 0.14
CA VAL A 77 15.26 29.62 1.05
C VAL A 77 15.91 29.92 2.42
N GLY A 78 17.20 29.61 2.61
CA GLY A 78 17.89 29.85 3.89
C GLY A 78 17.49 28.90 5.03
N ALA A 79 17.16 27.65 4.69
CA ALA A 79 16.75 26.58 5.61
C ALA A 79 17.87 25.54 5.89
N GLU A 80 19.13 25.88 5.60
CA GLU A 80 20.30 24.97 5.56
C GLU A 80 20.62 24.18 6.84
N ARG A 81 20.17 24.64 8.02
CA ARG A 81 20.62 24.12 9.33
C ARG A 81 19.58 23.37 10.13
N GLU A 82 18.34 23.29 9.65
CA GLU A 82 17.27 22.59 10.34
C GLU A 82 16.78 21.44 9.45
N SER A 83 16.46 20.29 10.04
CA SER A 83 15.60 19.29 9.40
C SER A 83 14.20 19.90 9.31
N VAL A 84 14.02 20.87 8.41
CA VAL A 84 12.82 21.69 8.39
C VAL A 84 11.69 20.89 7.80
N GLY A 85 10.63 20.67 8.59
CA GLY A 85 9.40 20.11 8.05
C GLY A 85 8.84 21.00 6.93
N PHE A 86 8.13 20.39 5.97
CA PHE A 86 7.57 21.04 4.78
C PHE A 86 7.00 22.45 5.03
N TYR A 87 6.18 22.63 6.08
CA TYR A 87 5.50 23.90 6.35
C TYR A 87 6.45 25.04 6.70
N ALA A 88 7.57 24.73 7.34
CA ALA A 88 8.58 25.72 7.64
C ALA A 88 9.52 25.98 6.45
N LEU A 89 9.62 25.07 5.48
CA LEU A 89 10.25 25.35 4.19
C LEU A 89 9.39 26.34 3.38
N VAL A 90 8.09 26.06 3.20
CA VAL A 90 7.21 26.91 2.38
C VAL A 90 6.87 28.26 3.01
N SER A 91 7.00 28.41 4.33
CA SER A 91 6.75 29.70 5.01
C SER A 91 7.69 30.82 4.56
N ARG A 92 8.81 30.47 3.94
CA ARG A 92 9.83 31.39 3.44
C ARG A 92 9.64 31.77 1.97
N LEU A 93 8.72 31.11 1.27
CA LEU A 93 8.37 31.37 -0.14
C LEU A 93 7.40 32.54 -0.29
N GLU A 94 7.34 33.09 -1.50
CA GLU A 94 6.35 34.08 -1.90
C GLU A 94 4.90 33.59 -1.69
N PRO A 95 3.93 34.49 -1.39
CA PRO A 95 2.58 34.10 -0.97
C PRO A 95 1.82 33.21 -1.96
N LEU A 96 1.97 33.42 -3.27
CA LEU A 96 1.28 32.64 -4.29
C LEU A 96 1.82 31.19 -4.33
N MET A 97 3.15 31.04 -4.41
CA MET A 97 3.83 29.75 -4.46
C MET A 97 3.63 28.97 -3.16
N ARG A 98 3.67 29.66 -2.01
CA ARG A 98 3.38 29.07 -0.71
C ARG A 98 1.98 28.45 -0.66
N ARG A 99 0.95 29.17 -1.14
CA ARG A 99 -0.43 28.68 -1.15
C ARG A 99 -0.55 27.42 -1.99
N GLU A 100 -0.04 27.47 -3.22
CA GLU A 100 -0.09 26.35 -4.14
C GLU A 100 0.55 25.08 -3.56
N LEU A 101 1.81 25.16 -3.11
CA LEU A 101 2.50 24.01 -2.54
C LEU A 101 1.79 23.50 -1.28
N THR A 102 1.31 24.41 -0.43
CA THR A 102 0.59 24.06 0.80
C THR A 102 -0.68 23.27 0.48
N ASP A 103 -1.44 23.69 -0.53
CA ASP A 103 -2.67 23.02 -0.93
C ASP A 103 -2.41 21.66 -1.57
N LEU A 104 -1.38 21.56 -2.42
CA LEU A 104 -0.93 20.28 -2.99
C LEU A 104 -0.49 19.30 -1.89
N TYR A 105 0.33 19.75 -0.94
CA TYR A 105 0.82 18.90 0.13
C TYR A 105 -0.28 18.47 1.12
N ARG A 106 -1.24 19.36 1.41
CA ARG A 106 -2.43 18.99 2.20
C ARG A 106 -3.25 17.93 1.49
N ARG A 107 -3.47 18.08 0.18
CA ARG A 107 -4.23 17.11 -0.62
C ARG A 107 -3.55 15.75 -0.63
N LEU A 108 -2.24 15.74 -0.87
CA LEU A 108 -1.41 14.54 -0.78
C LEU A 108 -1.59 13.81 0.56
N LYS A 109 -1.47 14.54 1.68
CA LYS A 109 -1.65 13.97 3.02
C LYS A 109 -3.02 13.35 3.22
N LEU A 110 -4.08 14.03 2.79
CA LEU A 110 -5.44 13.53 2.90
C LEU A 110 -5.65 12.27 2.06
N ASP A 111 -5.15 12.26 0.82
CA ASP A 111 -5.31 11.13 -0.08
C ASP A 111 -4.48 9.92 0.39
N ALA A 112 -3.28 10.14 0.94
CA ALA A 112 -2.47 9.09 1.56
C ALA A 112 -3.17 8.48 2.77
N LEU A 113 -3.81 9.31 3.61
CA LEU A 113 -4.57 8.84 4.76
C LEU A 113 -5.79 8.00 4.34
N LYS A 114 -6.50 8.41 3.28
CA LYS A 114 -7.62 7.62 2.74
C LYS A 114 -7.16 6.26 2.22
N VAL A 115 -6.09 6.24 1.42
CA VAL A 115 -5.50 5.01 0.88
C VAL A 115 -5.10 4.06 2.01
N ARG A 116 -4.44 4.59 3.05
CA ARG A 116 -4.06 3.80 4.22
C ARG A 116 -5.28 3.22 4.93
N LEU A 117 -6.30 4.04 5.22
CA LEU A 117 -7.51 3.59 5.90
C LEU A 117 -8.23 2.49 5.11
N ALA A 118 -8.34 2.65 3.79
CA ALA A 118 -8.94 1.65 2.92
C ALA A 118 -8.16 0.33 2.93
N ASN A 119 -6.83 0.40 2.93
CA ASN A 119 -5.95 -0.76 3.01
C ASN A 119 -6.07 -1.50 4.35
N ASP A 120 -6.08 -0.74 5.45
CA ASP A 120 -6.22 -1.27 6.80
C ASP A 120 -7.57 -2.00 6.94
N ALA A 121 -8.66 -1.39 6.46
CA ALA A 121 -9.99 -2.01 6.49
C ALA A 121 -10.06 -3.32 5.68
N LEU A 122 -9.49 -3.36 4.48
CA LEU A 122 -9.43 -4.59 3.67
C LEU A 122 -8.59 -5.68 4.34
N SER A 123 -7.46 -5.30 4.93
CA SER A 123 -6.56 -6.23 5.62
C SER A 123 -7.23 -6.84 6.86
N THR A 124 -7.94 -6.03 7.65
CA THR A 124 -8.74 -6.52 8.78
C THR A 124 -9.82 -7.50 8.31
N TYR A 125 -10.59 -7.15 7.28
CA TYR A 125 -11.61 -8.04 6.75
C TYR A 125 -11.03 -9.41 6.32
N LEU A 126 -9.91 -9.42 5.60
CA LEU A 126 -9.25 -10.64 5.15
C LEU A 126 -8.75 -11.49 6.32
N ALA A 127 -8.21 -10.85 7.37
CA ALA A 127 -7.77 -11.53 8.57
C ALA A 127 -8.95 -12.20 9.30
N ASP A 128 -10.07 -11.49 9.46
CA ASP A 128 -11.27 -12.00 10.13
C ASP A 128 -11.91 -13.14 9.33
N ALA A 129 -12.02 -13.00 8.01
CA ALA A 129 -12.54 -14.03 7.12
C ALA A 129 -11.68 -15.31 7.20
N ARG A 130 -10.35 -15.15 7.22
CA ARG A 130 -9.41 -16.26 7.38
C ARG A 130 -9.55 -16.94 8.75
N SER A 131 -9.66 -16.17 9.83
CA SER A 131 -9.86 -16.72 11.18
C SER A 131 -11.17 -17.51 11.24
N THR A 132 -12.27 -16.94 10.75
CA THR A 132 -13.58 -17.59 10.74
C THR A 132 -13.56 -18.91 9.96
N LEU A 133 -12.90 -18.94 8.80
CA LEU A 133 -12.75 -20.16 8.03
C LEU A 133 -11.91 -21.21 8.78
N SER A 134 -10.83 -20.78 9.44
CA SER A 134 -10.00 -21.67 10.27
C SER A 134 -10.82 -22.27 11.42
N ASP A 135 -11.59 -21.45 12.13
CA ASP A 135 -12.43 -21.89 13.24
C ASP A 135 -13.52 -22.85 12.79
N PHE A 136 -14.14 -22.57 11.63
CA PHE A 136 -15.10 -23.49 11.02
C PHE A 136 -14.44 -24.82 10.63
N MET A 137 -13.27 -24.80 10.00
CA MET A 137 -12.54 -26.01 9.62
C MET A 137 -12.14 -26.84 10.84
N ASP A 138 -11.74 -26.18 11.93
CA ASP A 138 -11.44 -26.82 13.21
C ASP A 138 -12.68 -27.49 13.83
N ALA A 139 -13.85 -26.86 13.74
CA ALA A 139 -15.09 -27.41 14.25
C ALA A 139 -15.64 -28.55 13.38
N ALA A 140 -15.55 -28.40 12.05
CA ALA A 140 -16.04 -29.39 11.09
C ALA A 140 -15.13 -30.62 10.96
N PHE A 141 -13.82 -30.46 11.20
CA PHE A 141 -12.81 -31.52 11.09
C PHE A 141 -11.90 -31.56 12.34
N PRO A 142 -12.45 -31.91 13.52
CA PRO A 142 -11.70 -31.89 14.79
C PRO A 142 -10.48 -32.83 14.79
N ASP A 143 -10.53 -33.92 14.01
CA ASP A 143 -9.44 -34.90 13.88
C ASP A 143 -8.15 -34.31 13.29
N ARG A 144 -8.23 -33.14 12.62
CA ARG A 144 -7.05 -32.43 12.10
C ARG A 144 -6.21 -31.77 13.20
N LYS A 145 -6.72 -31.64 14.43
CA LYS A 145 -5.97 -31.08 15.58
C LYS A 145 -4.90 -32.02 16.17
N GLY A 146 -4.86 -33.28 15.76
CA GLY A 146 -3.92 -34.27 16.30
C GLY A 146 -2.61 -34.39 15.51
N ARG A 147 -1.45 -34.25 16.19
CA ARG A 147 -0.19 -34.81 15.69
C ARG A 147 -0.25 -36.32 15.84
N ILE A 148 -0.40 -37.05 14.73
CA ILE A 148 -0.29 -38.51 14.74
C ILE A 148 1.19 -38.84 14.76
N TYR A 149 1.68 -39.46 15.83
CA TYR A 149 3.06 -39.95 15.86
C TYR A 149 3.11 -41.35 15.27
N SER A 150 4.07 -41.59 14.36
CA SER A 150 4.35 -42.95 13.89
C SER A 150 4.81 -43.83 15.06
N ARG A 151 4.80 -45.16 14.87
CA ARG A 151 5.36 -46.11 15.86
C ARG A 151 6.85 -45.86 16.18
N ARG A 152 7.54 -45.01 15.39
CA ARG A 152 8.93 -44.55 15.61
C ARG A 152 9.03 -43.14 16.18
N GLY A 153 7.92 -42.51 16.59
CA GLY A 153 7.91 -41.20 17.25
C GLY A 153 8.03 -40.00 16.31
N THR A 154 7.91 -40.17 14.99
CA THR A 154 7.91 -39.06 14.03
C THR A 154 6.52 -38.49 13.86
N ALA A 155 6.38 -37.16 13.88
CA ALA A 155 5.10 -36.50 13.63
C ALA A 155 4.68 -36.72 12.16
N VAL A 156 3.53 -37.33 11.95
CA VAL A 156 2.90 -37.57 10.65
C VAL A 156 1.67 -36.69 10.55
N HIS A 157 1.57 -35.91 9.47
CA HIS A 157 0.36 -35.16 9.18
C HIS A 157 -0.75 -36.12 8.77
N ALA A 158 -1.95 -35.93 9.31
CA ALA A 158 -3.16 -36.69 8.98
C ALA A 158 -3.72 -36.36 7.58
N GLU A 159 -2.84 -36.06 6.60
CA GLU A 159 -3.24 -35.87 5.21
C GLU A 159 -3.09 -37.18 4.45
N MET A 160 -4.22 -37.88 4.39
CA MET A 160 -4.79 -38.60 3.26
C MET A 160 -5.40 -39.91 3.75
N ARG A 161 -6.74 -39.90 3.82
CA ARG A 161 -7.53 -41.12 3.77
C ARG A 161 -6.99 -41.94 2.60
N SER A 162 -6.58 -43.18 2.88
CA SER A 162 -6.29 -44.19 1.87
C SER A 162 -7.50 -44.29 0.93
N LEU A 163 -7.36 -43.77 -0.29
CA LEU A 163 -8.33 -43.95 -1.37
C LEU A 163 -8.06 -45.33 -1.96
N VAL A 164 -8.86 -46.32 -1.58
CA VAL A 164 -8.88 -47.63 -2.26
C VAL A 164 -9.74 -47.46 -3.51
N LEU A 165 -9.08 -47.31 -4.66
CA LEU A 165 -9.72 -47.39 -5.97
C LEU A 165 -9.86 -48.87 -6.34
N ASP A 166 -11.09 -49.37 -6.37
CA ASP A 166 -11.39 -50.65 -6.99
C ASP A 166 -11.20 -50.52 -8.51
N ARG A 167 -10.36 -51.38 -9.10
CA ARG A 167 -10.08 -51.46 -10.54
C ARG A 167 -10.54 -52.81 -11.10
N SER A 168 -11.67 -53.33 -10.64
CA SER A 168 -12.34 -54.44 -11.31
C SER A 168 -13.34 -53.92 -12.34
N LEU A 169 -12.99 -54.14 -13.62
CA LEU A 169 -13.87 -54.12 -14.79
C LEU A 169 -14.33 -55.56 -15.06
#